data_AF-A0A4Q5ATA8-F1
#
_entry.id   AF-A0A4Q5ATA8-F1
#
_cell.length_a   1.000
_cell.length_b   1.000
_cell.length_c   1.000
_cell.angle_alpha   90.00
_cell.angle_beta   90.00
_cell.angle_gamma   90.00
#
_symmetry.space_group_name_H-M   'P 1'
#
loop_
_entity.id
_entity.type
_entity.pdbx_description
1 polymer ?
#
loop_
_entity_poly.entity_id
_entity_poly.type
_entity_poly.pdbx_seq_one_letter_code
_entity_poly.pdbx_strand_id
1 'polypeptide(L)'
;MCVASLGLDAALAECARQFLTHTSIIVRQKGLAVWLYDLINDATMAMLLGQTSARMPVTIRPMSQVQISRWLRGSGVKRFGSQQQRAADRAEYGNQAHRLAAYCMLRWGAPAVSSAQIATMLLTNPGIGMCMLREDPNVRAQGACTDTRYRRVVEYLRSLRAQADLDYAHALKIGDVPWLSPDGHTAVTIAADRRYLHAAGRIVHAYRALWDRATADPAQLLMAVEETRTLPEEPLWENPVYLRDLADSLMGAALAEDLTVGFQQRDRDRFDRGVRMLEHMGEQVCAMNVLMLPIMAIDEWEPDWNAVAARGYKARTTQWRAFCDRCDDLATVVLTQLQGQGEGLHVRAAASLLKQSLPEYCELALPLFEQEIERLAGREQGAAEASAGVRGHEREGGAVHVDMAA
;
A
#
# COMPACT_ATOMS: atom_id res chain seq x y z
N MET A 1 -3.67 -17.20 -14.73
CA MET A 1 -4.29 -17.51 -16.03
C MET A 1 -4.98 -16.25 -16.54
N CYS A 2 -4.66 -15.75 -17.74
CA CYS A 2 -5.33 -14.57 -18.30
C CYS A 2 -6.82 -14.86 -18.51
N VAL A 3 -7.68 -14.05 -17.90
CA VAL A 3 -9.15 -14.05 -18.12
C VAL A 3 -9.53 -14.03 -19.61
N ALA A 4 -8.63 -13.57 -20.49
CA ALA A 4 -8.73 -13.67 -21.93
C ALA A 4 -8.99 -15.09 -22.48
N SER A 5 -8.46 -16.15 -21.85
CA SER A 5 -8.70 -17.53 -22.32
C SER A 5 -10.12 -18.04 -22.02
N LEU A 6 -10.84 -17.39 -21.09
CA LEU A 6 -12.24 -17.71 -20.77
C LEU A 6 -13.23 -16.97 -21.70
N GLY A 7 -12.78 -15.93 -22.40
CA GLY A 7 -13.65 -15.04 -23.20
C GLY A 7 -13.98 -15.53 -24.62
N LEU A 8 -13.37 -16.63 -25.10
CA LEU A 8 -13.53 -17.19 -26.45
C LEU A 8 -13.32 -16.21 -27.65
N ASP A 9 -12.97 -14.93 -27.43
CA ASP A 9 -12.67 -13.97 -28.51
C ASP A 9 -11.19 -14.09 -28.92
N ALA A 10 -10.96 -14.66 -30.10
CA ALA A 10 -9.63 -14.87 -30.67
C ALA A 10 -8.81 -13.58 -30.78
N ALA A 11 -9.46 -12.43 -31.01
CA ALA A 11 -8.75 -11.15 -31.13
C ALA A 11 -8.25 -10.65 -29.76
N LEU A 12 -9.03 -10.89 -28.69
CA LEU A 12 -8.58 -10.56 -27.33
C LEU A 12 -7.43 -11.47 -26.89
N ALA A 13 -7.51 -12.77 -27.19
CA ALA A 13 -6.44 -13.72 -26.93
C ALA A 13 -5.15 -13.35 -27.68
N GLU A 14 -5.26 -12.91 -28.93
CA GLU A 14 -4.15 -12.44 -29.74
C GLU A 14 -3.52 -11.16 -29.16
N CYS A 15 -4.31 -10.18 -28.71
CA CYS A 15 -3.79 -9.00 -28.02
C CYS A 15 -3.02 -9.37 -26.74
N ALA A 16 -3.54 -10.30 -25.93
CA ALA A 16 -2.85 -10.76 -24.73
C ALA A 16 -1.53 -11.48 -25.08
N ARG A 17 -1.54 -12.33 -26.12
CA ARG A 17 -0.35 -13.02 -26.62
C ARG A 17 0.72 -12.03 -27.09
N GLN A 18 0.34 -11.03 -27.89
CA GLN A 18 1.25 -9.98 -28.37
C GLN A 18 1.87 -9.20 -27.20
N PHE A 19 1.07 -8.83 -26.20
CA PHE A 19 1.56 -8.16 -25.00
C PHE A 19 2.60 -9.02 -24.25
N LEU A 20 2.32 -10.31 -24.03
CA LEU A 20 3.23 -11.23 -23.35
C LEU A 20 4.50 -11.50 -24.16
N THR A 21 4.38 -11.69 -25.48
CA THR A 21 5.53 -11.87 -26.38
C THR A 21 6.42 -10.63 -26.37
N HIS A 22 5.85 -9.43 -26.52
CA HIS A 22 6.60 -8.19 -26.47
C HIS A 22 7.29 -7.99 -25.13
N THR A 23 6.56 -8.19 -24.02
CA THR A 23 7.11 -8.14 -22.65
C THR A 23 8.29 -9.09 -22.51
N SER A 24 8.13 -10.36 -22.90
CA SER A 24 9.21 -11.36 -22.82
C SER A 24 10.43 -10.97 -23.65
N ILE A 25 10.24 -10.37 -24.83
CA ILE A 25 11.36 -9.93 -25.68
C ILE A 25 12.11 -8.79 -25.00
N ILE A 26 11.42 -7.73 -24.58
CA ILE A 26 12.06 -6.55 -23.98
C ILE A 26 12.74 -6.92 -22.66
N VAL A 27 12.07 -7.68 -21.78
CA VAL A 27 12.64 -8.05 -20.48
C VAL A 27 13.89 -8.91 -20.65
N ARG A 28 13.91 -9.86 -21.61
CA ARG A 28 15.09 -10.70 -21.88
C ARG A 28 16.25 -9.92 -22.52
N GLN A 29 15.95 -8.98 -23.41
CA GLN A 29 16.97 -8.26 -24.18
C GLN A 29 17.50 -7.02 -23.46
N LYS A 30 16.64 -6.31 -22.74
CA LYS A 30 16.92 -4.97 -22.19
C LYS A 30 16.70 -4.87 -20.68
N GLY A 31 16.06 -5.85 -20.06
CA GLY A 31 15.81 -5.89 -18.62
C GLY A 31 14.41 -5.40 -18.22
N LEU A 32 14.05 -5.70 -16.96
CA LEU A 32 12.74 -5.40 -16.38
C LEU A 32 12.47 -3.89 -16.33
N ALA A 33 13.44 -3.11 -15.84
CA ALA A 33 13.28 -1.66 -15.66
C ALA A 33 13.00 -0.94 -16.98
N VAL A 34 13.60 -1.39 -18.10
CA VAL A 34 13.33 -0.83 -19.44
C VAL A 34 11.89 -1.05 -19.85
N TRP A 35 11.36 -2.26 -19.69
CA TRP A 35 9.97 -2.54 -20.02
C TRP A 35 9.00 -1.74 -19.14
N LEU A 36 9.26 -1.66 -17.84
CA LEU A 36 8.42 -0.90 -16.92
C LEU A 36 8.45 0.61 -17.20
N TYR A 37 9.64 1.16 -17.44
CA TYR A 37 9.79 2.57 -17.79
C TYR A 37 9.06 2.90 -19.09
N ASP A 38 9.21 2.06 -20.12
CA ASP A 38 8.54 2.22 -21.40
C ASP A 38 7.01 2.13 -21.27
N LEU A 39 6.50 1.20 -20.45
CA LEU A 39 5.07 1.07 -20.18
C LEU A 39 4.50 2.32 -19.48
N ILE A 40 5.16 2.80 -18.42
CA ILE A 40 4.72 4.00 -17.70
C ILE A 40 4.84 5.22 -18.61
N ASN A 41 5.92 5.33 -19.39
CA ASN A 41 6.11 6.44 -20.31
C ASN A 41 5.02 6.47 -21.40
N ASP A 42 4.63 5.31 -21.95
CA ASP A 42 3.53 5.23 -22.91
C ASP A 42 2.20 5.72 -22.31
N ALA A 43 1.89 5.30 -21.07
CA ALA A 43 0.69 5.76 -20.35
C ALA A 43 0.72 7.26 -20.06
N THR A 44 1.86 7.78 -19.61
CA THR A 44 2.08 9.22 -19.36
C THR A 44 1.94 10.03 -20.64
N MET A 45 2.55 9.59 -21.75
CA MET A 45 2.45 10.26 -23.04
C MET A 45 1.02 10.22 -23.60
N ALA A 46 0.30 9.11 -23.42
CA ALA A 46 -1.11 9.04 -23.80
C ALA A 46 -1.93 10.12 -23.09
N MET A 47 -1.72 10.28 -21.78
CA MET A 47 -2.36 11.34 -20.99
C MET A 47 -1.99 12.75 -21.46
N LEU A 48 -0.69 13.06 -21.57
CA LEU A 48 -0.19 14.39 -21.94
C LEU A 48 -0.63 14.82 -23.35
N LEU A 49 -0.58 13.91 -24.32
CA LEU A 49 -0.97 14.21 -25.69
C LEU A 49 -2.49 14.14 -25.91
N GLY A 50 -3.26 13.66 -24.93
CA GLY A 50 -4.69 13.43 -25.08
C GLY A 50 -5.06 12.33 -26.08
N GLN A 51 -4.10 11.49 -26.47
CA GLN A 51 -4.23 10.45 -27.47
C GLN A 51 -4.28 9.07 -26.82
N THR A 52 -5.24 8.23 -27.21
CA THR A 52 -5.34 6.86 -26.70
C THR A 52 -4.25 6.00 -27.33
N SER A 53 -3.35 5.46 -26.49
CA SER A 53 -2.29 4.55 -26.95
C SER A 53 -2.87 3.26 -27.54
N ALA A 54 -2.21 2.75 -28.58
CA ALA A 54 -2.52 1.44 -29.14
C ALA A 54 -2.16 0.29 -28.19
N ARG A 55 -1.26 0.54 -27.22
CA ARG A 55 -0.82 -0.44 -26.21
C ARG A 55 -1.73 -0.46 -24.97
N MET A 56 -2.66 0.48 -24.86
CA MET A 56 -3.59 0.54 -23.75
C MET A 56 -4.43 -0.75 -23.70
N PRO A 57 -4.47 -1.44 -22.54
CA PRO A 57 -5.19 -2.71 -22.42
C PRO A 57 -6.65 -2.59 -22.86
N VAL A 58 -7.12 -3.55 -23.65
CA VAL A 58 -8.53 -3.59 -24.06
C VAL A 58 -9.42 -3.65 -22.82
N THR A 59 -9.07 -4.49 -21.85
CA THR A 59 -9.78 -4.64 -20.58
C THR A 59 -9.36 -3.61 -19.53
N ILE A 60 -9.10 -2.35 -19.92
CA ILE A 60 -8.75 -1.26 -19.00
C ILE A 60 -9.83 -0.99 -17.93
N ARG A 61 -11.05 -1.46 -18.18
CA ARG A 61 -12.20 -1.41 -17.27
C ARG A 61 -13.16 -2.56 -17.59
N PRO A 62 -14.19 -2.80 -16.76
CA PRO A 62 -15.28 -3.69 -17.13
C PRO A 62 -15.94 -3.26 -18.46
N MET A 63 -16.01 -4.18 -19.43
CA MET A 63 -16.58 -3.95 -20.76
C MET A 63 -17.53 -5.06 -21.20
N SER A 64 -18.54 -4.71 -21.98
CA SER A 64 -19.37 -5.66 -22.74
C SER A 64 -18.59 -6.26 -23.90
N GLN A 65 -19.04 -7.43 -24.38
CA GLN A 65 -18.53 -8.02 -25.63
C GLN A 65 -18.63 -7.03 -26.80
N VAL A 66 -19.73 -6.28 -26.93
CA VAL A 66 -19.89 -5.26 -27.98
C VAL A 66 -18.83 -4.15 -27.88
N GLN A 67 -18.51 -3.70 -26.67
CA GLN A 67 -17.45 -2.70 -26.46
C GLN A 67 -16.06 -3.27 -26.78
N ILE A 68 -15.79 -4.53 -26.41
CA ILE A 68 -14.54 -5.25 -26.74
C ILE A 68 -14.42 -5.38 -28.27
N SER A 69 -15.44 -5.88 -28.96
CA SER A 69 -15.43 -6.02 -30.41
C SER A 69 -15.26 -4.68 -31.13
N ARG A 70 -15.94 -3.63 -30.65
CA ARG A 70 -15.76 -2.26 -31.18
C ARG A 70 -14.32 -1.78 -30.99
N TRP A 71 -13.72 -2.02 -29.84
CA TRP A 71 -12.34 -1.63 -29.56
C TRP A 71 -11.35 -2.32 -30.51
N LEU A 72 -11.49 -3.64 -30.65
CA LEU A 72 -10.57 -4.50 -31.40
C LEU A 72 -10.70 -4.32 -32.91
N ARG A 73 -11.94 -4.23 -33.42
CA ARG A 73 -12.23 -4.28 -34.87
C ARG A 73 -12.67 -2.93 -35.44
N GLY A 74 -13.00 -1.97 -34.58
CA GLY A 74 -13.41 -0.64 -35.01
C GLY A 74 -12.27 0.20 -35.55
N SER A 75 -12.62 1.21 -36.35
CA SER A 75 -11.70 2.19 -36.90
C SER A 75 -11.91 3.58 -36.27
N GLY A 76 -10.86 4.40 -36.32
CA GLY A 76 -10.90 5.78 -35.83
C GLY A 76 -11.06 5.91 -34.30
N VAL A 77 -11.08 7.15 -33.83
CA VAL A 77 -11.03 7.47 -32.39
C VAL A 77 -12.31 7.08 -31.64
N LYS A 78 -13.45 7.02 -32.35
CA LYS A 78 -14.75 6.67 -31.77
C LYS A 78 -14.81 5.22 -31.26
N ARG A 79 -13.92 4.34 -31.72
CA ARG A 79 -13.87 2.95 -31.26
C ARG A 79 -13.63 2.82 -29.75
N PHE A 80 -12.89 3.77 -29.18
CA PHE A 80 -12.56 3.87 -27.76
C PHE A 80 -13.65 4.50 -26.90
N GLY A 81 -14.80 4.88 -27.48
CA GLY A 81 -15.91 5.52 -26.77
C GLY A 81 -15.90 7.05 -26.85
N SER A 82 -16.64 7.69 -25.93
CA SER A 82 -16.80 9.16 -25.88
C SER A 82 -15.50 9.86 -25.46
N GLN A 83 -15.41 11.17 -25.64
CA GLN A 83 -14.23 11.94 -25.21
C GLN A 83 -13.98 11.82 -23.70
N GLN A 84 -15.04 11.93 -22.90
CA GLN A 84 -14.97 11.73 -21.44
C GLN A 84 -14.48 10.32 -21.09
N GLN A 85 -14.98 9.29 -21.78
CA GLN A 85 -14.54 7.91 -21.56
C GLN A 85 -13.06 7.75 -21.89
N ARG A 86 -12.60 8.30 -23.02
CA ARG A 86 -11.18 8.22 -23.41
C ARG A 86 -10.27 8.94 -22.41
N ALA A 87 -10.70 10.07 -21.86
CA ALA A 87 -9.94 10.77 -20.82
C ALA A 87 -9.83 9.92 -19.55
N ALA A 88 -10.95 9.33 -19.11
CA ALA A 88 -10.96 8.45 -17.95
C ALA A 88 -10.14 7.16 -18.17
N ASP A 89 -10.19 6.57 -19.36
CA ASP A 89 -9.44 5.35 -19.70
C ASP A 89 -7.93 5.64 -19.77
N ARG A 90 -7.51 6.85 -20.17
CA ARG A 90 -6.09 7.25 -20.13
C ARG A 90 -5.59 7.48 -18.71
N ALA A 91 -6.37 8.13 -17.84
CA ALA A 91 -6.02 8.28 -16.43
C ALA A 91 -5.87 6.90 -15.76
N GLU A 92 -6.82 6.00 -16.03
CA GLU A 92 -6.77 4.62 -15.56
C GLU A 92 -5.55 3.85 -16.10
N TYR A 93 -5.15 4.10 -17.35
CA TYR A 93 -3.94 3.49 -17.90
C TYR A 93 -2.68 3.91 -17.15
N GLY A 94 -2.60 5.19 -16.74
CA GLY A 94 -1.58 5.67 -15.82
C GLY A 94 -1.57 4.88 -14.52
N ASN A 95 -2.71 4.79 -13.82
CA ASN A 95 -2.80 4.09 -12.53
C ASN A 95 -2.41 2.62 -12.65
N GLN A 96 -2.94 1.90 -13.64
CA GLN A 96 -2.61 0.49 -13.87
C GLN A 96 -1.14 0.26 -14.25
N ALA A 97 -0.53 1.16 -15.03
CA ALA A 97 0.88 1.05 -15.39
C ALA A 97 1.78 1.18 -14.15
N HIS A 98 1.49 2.13 -13.25
CA HIS A 98 2.24 2.29 -12.00
C HIS A 98 2.00 1.12 -11.04
N ARG A 99 0.75 0.66 -10.87
CA ARG A 99 0.40 -0.54 -10.09
C ARG A 99 1.13 -1.79 -10.59
N LEU A 100 1.10 -2.03 -11.91
CA LEU A 100 1.78 -3.18 -12.50
C LEU A 100 3.29 -3.07 -12.32
N ALA A 101 3.87 -1.87 -12.49
CA ALA A 101 5.28 -1.65 -12.25
C ALA A 101 5.67 -1.88 -10.78
N ALA A 102 4.89 -1.38 -9.82
CA ALA A 102 5.10 -1.64 -8.40
C ALA A 102 5.05 -3.15 -8.11
N TYR A 103 4.04 -3.85 -8.59
CA TYR A 103 3.93 -5.31 -8.46
C TYR A 103 5.14 -6.03 -9.06
N CYS A 104 5.57 -5.66 -10.27
CA CYS A 104 6.72 -6.27 -10.94
C CYS A 104 8.03 -6.02 -10.18
N MET A 105 8.22 -4.82 -9.63
CA MET A 105 9.39 -4.51 -8.81
C MET A 105 9.41 -5.35 -7.53
N LEU A 106 8.27 -5.54 -6.86
CA LEU A 106 8.18 -6.39 -5.67
C LEU A 106 8.44 -7.88 -5.97
N ARG A 107 8.03 -8.36 -7.15
CA ARG A 107 8.14 -9.78 -7.51
C ARG A 107 9.46 -10.18 -8.15
N TRP A 108 10.04 -9.31 -8.96
CA TRP A 108 11.17 -9.64 -9.83
C TRP A 108 12.25 -8.56 -9.88
N GLY A 109 12.04 -7.43 -9.19
CA GLY A 109 13.06 -6.40 -9.08
C GLY A 109 14.24 -6.85 -8.23
N ALA A 110 15.43 -6.42 -8.61
CA ALA A 110 16.65 -6.64 -7.84
C ALA A 110 17.53 -5.37 -7.84
N PRO A 111 18.16 -5.02 -6.71
CA PRO A 111 18.05 -5.64 -5.37
C PRO A 111 16.68 -5.42 -4.70
N ALA A 112 16.29 -6.30 -3.78
CA ALA A 112 14.96 -6.29 -3.15
C ALA A 112 14.64 -4.97 -2.43
N VAL A 113 15.59 -4.42 -1.64
CA VAL A 113 15.40 -3.17 -0.89
C VAL A 113 15.14 -1.98 -1.81
N SER A 114 15.98 -1.79 -2.85
CA SER A 114 15.74 -0.74 -3.86
C SER A 114 14.43 -0.94 -4.60
N SER A 115 14.07 -2.19 -4.89
CA SER A 115 12.84 -2.50 -5.63
C SER A 115 11.59 -2.21 -4.81
N ALA A 116 11.59 -2.52 -3.51
CA ALA A 116 10.55 -2.12 -2.58
C ALA A 116 10.44 -0.60 -2.44
N GLN A 117 11.58 0.12 -2.42
CA GLN A 117 11.59 1.58 -2.40
C GLN A 117 10.97 2.16 -3.69
N ILE A 118 11.34 1.64 -4.86
CA ILE A 118 10.75 2.05 -6.14
C ILE A 118 9.24 1.76 -6.15
N ALA A 119 8.81 0.57 -5.72
CA ALA A 119 7.39 0.22 -5.63
C ALA A 119 6.61 1.18 -4.72
N THR A 120 7.15 1.49 -3.54
CA THR A 120 6.55 2.47 -2.62
C THR A 120 6.39 3.84 -3.29
N MET A 121 7.42 4.31 -4.01
CA MET A 121 7.37 5.59 -4.71
C MET A 121 6.44 5.55 -5.92
N LEU A 122 6.29 4.43 -6.62
CA LEU A 122 5.32 4.28 -7.71
C LEU A 122 3.88 4.38 -7.22
N LEU A 123 3.59 3.97 -5.99
CA LEU A 123 2.26 4.02 -5.38
C LEU A 123 1.95 5.38 -4.74
N THR A 124 2.93 6.00 -4.08
CA THR A 124 2.74 7.26 -3.31
C THR A 124 3.13 8.52 -4.09
N ASN A 125 4.19 8.44 -4.88
CA ASN A 125 4.76 9.56 -5.65
C ASN A 125 5.08 9.13 -7.10
N PRO A 126 4.06 8.80 -7.93
CA PRO A 126 4.23 8.08 -9.19
C PRO A 126 5.30 8.66 -10.12
N GLY A 127 5.38 9.99 -10.23
CA GLY A 127 6.40 10.69 -11.03
C GLY A 127 7.83 10.44 -10.54
N ILE A 128 8.06 10.45 -9.23
CA ILE A 128 9.37 10.14 -8.65
C ILE A 128 9.69 8.65 -8.81
N GLY A 129 8.70 7.77 -8.58
CA GLY A 129 8.86 6.32 -8.79
C GLY A 129 9.29 5.97 -10.23
N MET A 130 8.67 6.62 -11.23
CA MET A 130 9.08 6.51 -12.63
C MET A 130 10.51 7.01 -12.85
N CYS A 131 10.89 8.14 -12.25
CA CYS A 131 12.25 8.67 -12.33
C CYS A 131 13.29 7.70 -11.73
N MET A 132 12.97 7.02 -10.63
CA MET A 132 13.88 6.06 -10.00
C MET A 132 14.18 4.84 -10.88
N LEU A 133 13.30 4.43 -11.80
CA LEU A 133 13.60 3.37 -12.77
C LEU A 133 14.77 3.76 -13.70
N ARG A 134 15.02 5.06 -13.89
CA ARG A 134 16.15 5.58 -14.68
C ARG A 134 17.49 5.36 -14.01
N GLU A 135 17.55 4.83 -12.79
CA GLU A 135 18.82 4.35 -12.20
C GLU A 135 19.38 3.14 -12.93
N ASP A 136 18.52 2.36 -13.60
CA ASP A 136 18.97 1.28 -14.45
C ASP A 136 19.70 1.84 -15.69
N PRO A 137 20.96 1.43 -15.96
CA PRO A 137 21.73 1.96 -17.08
C PRO A 137 21.11 1.63 -18.43
N ASN A 138 20.38 0.52 -18.56
CA ASN A 138 19.71 0.15 -19.81
C ASN A 138 18.54 1.10 -20.11
N VAL A 139 17.86 1.62 -19.08
CA VAL A 139 16.80 2.64 -19.24
C VAL A 139 17.40 3.92 -19.82
N ARG A 140 18.55 4.37 -19.29
CA ARG A 140 19.26 5.54 -19.85
C ARG A 140 19.76 5.29 -21.26
N ALA A 141 20.24 4.08 -21.55
CA ALA A 141 20.67 3.70 -22.89
C ALA A 141 19.53 3.72 -23.93
N GLN A 142 18.25 3.66 -23.51
CA GLN A 142 17.10 3.86 -24.38
C GLN A 142 16.71 5.34 -24.60
N GLY A 143 17.53 6.29 -24.11
CA GLY A 143 17.28 7.73 -24.29
C GLY A 143 16.37 8.35 -23.22
N ALA A 144 16.18 7.69 -22.08
CA ALA A 144 15.50 8.30 -20.94
C ALA A 144 16.23 9.56 -20.45
N CYS A 145 15.48 10.52 -19.91
CA CYS A 145 16.03 11.76 -19.35
C CYS A 145 17.15 11.47 -18.33
N THR A 146 18.29 12.15 -18.48
CA THR A 146 19.46 11.99 -17.60
C THR A 146 19.41 12.86 -16.35
N ASP A 147 18.36 13.66 -16.19
CA ASP A 147 18.15 14.46 -14.98
C ASP A 147 17.94 13.54 -13.76
N THR A 148 18.78 13.74 -12.75
CA THR A 148 18.80 12.97 -11.49
C THR A 148 18.47 13.83 -10.28
N ARG A 149 17.95 15.06 -10.47
CA ARG A 149 17.57 15.95 -9.37
C ARG A 149 16.51 15.38 -8.45
N TYR A 150 15.63 14.49 -8.94
CA TYR A 150 14.70 13.71 -8.11
C TYR A 150 15.37 12.98 -6.94
N ARG A 151 16.68 12.64 -7.04
CA ARG A 151 17.42 12.03 -5.92
C ARG A 151 17.43 12.91 -4.69
N ARG A 152 17.41 14.24 -4.85
CA ARG A 152 17.31 15.21 -3.74
C ARG A 152 16.01 15.04 -2.97
N VAL A 153 14.90 14.83 -3.69
CA VAL A 153 13.58 14.54 -3.09
C VAL A 153 13.60 13.20 -2.34
N VAL A 154 14.17 12.16 -2.97
CA VAL A 154 14.28 10.84 -2.33
C VAL A 154 15.14 10.88 -1.07
N GLU A 155 16.27 11.58 -1.11
CA GLU A 155 17.15 11.80 0.05
C GLU A 155 16.44 12.59 1.15
N TYR A 156 15.68 13.63 0.78
CA TYR A 156 14.93 14.45 1.72
C TYR A 156 13.84 13.66 2.44
N LEU A 157 12.99 12.93 1.72
CA LEU A 157 11.97 12.06 2.33
C LEU A 157 12.61 11.01 3.26
N ARG A 158 13.74 10.43 2.87
CA ARG A 158 14.50 9.50 3.72
C ARG A 158 14.97 10.17 5.01
N SER A 159 15.44 11.42 4.93
CA SER A 159 15.88 12.17 6.12
C SER A 159 14.72 12.46 7.09
N LEU A 160 13.53 12.78 6.58
CA LEU A 160 12.32 12.99 7.40
C LEU A 160 11.90 11.69 8.10
N ARG A 161 11.90 10.57 7.39
CA ARG A 161 11.60 9.25 7.97
C ARG A 161 12.59 8.85 9.06
N ALA A 162 13.88 9.12 8.86
CA ALA A 162 14.90 8.88 9.88
C ALA A 162 14.71 9.77 11.13
N GLN A 163 14.30 11.04 10.95
CA GLN A 163 13.93 11.90 12.08
C GLN A 163 12.71 11.34 12.84
N ALA A 164 11.70 10.85 12.12
CA ALA A 164 10.54 10.20 12.72
C ALA A 164 10.89 8.92 13.48
N ASP A 165 11.85 8.12 12.99
CA ASP A 165 12.36 6.95 13.71
C ASP A 165 12.99 7.34 15.05
N LEU A 166 13.76 8.44 15.08
CA LEU A 166 14.39 8.96 16.30
C LEU A 166 13.36 9.52 17.28
N ASP A 167 12.37 10.27 16.79
CA ASP A 167 11.26 10.80 17.60
C ASP A 167 10.45 9.66 18.24
N TYR A 168 10.13 8.62 17.46
CA TYR A 168 9.44 7.42 17.97
C TYR A 168 10.29 6.65 18.98
N ALA A 169 11.59 6.51 18.77
CA ALA A 169 12.49 5.87 19.73
C ALA A 169 12.53 6.64 21.07
N HIS A 170 12.47 7.97 21.02
CA HIS A 170 12.37 8.79 22.22
C HIS A 170 11.02 8.58 22.93
N ALA A 171 9.90 8.61 22.19
CA ALA A 171 8.56 8.35 22.71
C ALA A 171 8.48 6.97 23.40
N LEU A 172 9.04 5.93 22.77
CA LEU A 172 9.15 4.59 23.35
C LEU A 172 9.89 4.57 24.69
N LYS A 173 10.99 5.31 24.80
CA LYS A 173 11.83 5.35 26.01
C LYS A 173 11.10 6.00 27.19
N ILE A 174 10.29 7.02 26.93
CA ILE A 174 9.54 7.73 27.98
C ILE A 174 8.15 7.15 28.23
N GLY A 175 7.73 6.14 27.47
CA GLY A 175 6.42 5.51 27.59
C GLY A 175 5.27 6.30 26.95
N ASP A 176 5.57 7.27 26.07
CA ASP A 176 4.59 8.07 25.33
C ASP A 176 4.14 7.36 24.04
N VAL A 177 3.75 6.10 24.19
CA VAL A 177 3.31 5.23 23.10
C VAL A 177 2.09 4.44 23.54
N PRO A 178 1.18 4.08 22.63
CA PRO A 178 0.04 3.24 22.98
C PRO A 178 0.49 1.92 23.62
N TRP A 179 -0.13 1.59 24.75
CA TRP A 179 0.03 0.28 25.35
C TRP A 179 -0.80 -0.73 24.55
N LEU A 180 -0.19 -1.86 24.19
CA LEU A 180 -0.83 -2.96 23.49
C LEU A 180 -0.78 -4.20 24.38
N SER A 181 -1.92 -4.88 24.51
CA SER A 181 -1.96 -6.16 25.20
C SER A 181 -1.15 -7.20 24.40
N PRO A 182 -0.17 -7.89 25.02
CA PRO A 182 0.55 -8.97 24.35
C PRO A 182 -0.35 -10.13 23.89
N ASP A 183 -1.56 -10.24 24.44
CA ASP A 183 -2.50 -11.33 24.17
C ASP A 183 -3.44 -11.04 22.99
N GLY A 184 -3.45 -9.79 22.50
CA GLY A 184 -4.27 -9.37 21.34
C GLY A 184 -3.49 -9.19 20.04
N HIS A 185 -2.15 -9.22 20.08
CA HIS A 185 -1.27 -8.86 18.96
C HIS A 185 -0.21 -9.92 18.71
N THR A 186 0.13 -10.12 17.43
CA THR A 186 1.21 -11.06 17.10
C THR A 186 2.58 -10.54 17.48
N ALA A 187 3.43 -11.38 18.08
CA ALA A 187 4.80 -11.03 18.41
C ALA A 187 5.60 -10.53 17.19
N VAL A 188 5.25 -11.00 15.98
CA VAL A 188 5.86 -10.59 14.71
C VAL A 188 5.47 -9.16 14.32
N THR A 189 4.30 -8.67 14.71
CA THR A 189 3.78 -7.35 14.29
C THR A 189 3.69 -6.34 15.42
N ILE A 190 3.81 -6.72 16.69
CA ILE A 190 3.53 -5.83 17.83
C ILE A 190 4.31 -4.50 17.80
N ALA A 191 5.55 -4.52 17.30
CA ALA A 191 6.36 -3.31 17.13
C ALA A 191 5.81 -2.39 16.02
N ALA A 192 5.33 -2.98 14.93
CA ALA A 192 4.68 -2.28 13.82
C ALA A 192 3.29 -1.75 14.25
N ASP A 193 2.50 -2.54 14.97
CA ASP A 193 1.19 -2.16 15.48
C ASP A 193 1.28 -0.93 16.39
N ARG A 194 2.22 -0.96 17.34
CA ARG A 194 2.46 0.17 18.26
C ARG A 194 2.91 1.42 17.51
N ARG A 195 3.80 1.26 16.52
CA ARG A 195 4.29 2.37 15.70
C ARG A 195 3.16 2.98 14.86
N TYR A 196 2.33 2.15 14.25
CA TYR A 196 1.17 2.56 13.47
C TYR A 196 0.24 3.42 14.31
N LEU A 197 -0.17 2.92 15.49
CA LEU A 197 -1.10 3.63 16.37
C LEU A 197 -0.52 4.94 16.92
N HIS A 198 0.78 4.94 17.27
CA HIS A 198 1.47 6.17 17.66
C HIS A 198 1.44 7.20 16.53
N ALA A 199 1.83 6.81 15.31
CA ALA A 199 1.84 7.69 14.15
C ALA A 199 0.44 8.21 13.79
N ALA A 200 -0.58 7.35 13.82
CA ALA A 200 -1.97 7.70 13.54
C ALA A 200 -2.52 8.74 14.53
N GLY A 201 -2.21 8.62 15.82
CA GLY A 201 -2.58 9.64 16.80
C GLY A 201 -1.82 10.96 16.61
N ARG A 202 -0.50 10.88 16.37
CA ARG A 202 0.37 12.06 16.25
C ARG A 202 0.06 12.91 15.02
N ILE A 203 -0.23 12.29 13.87
CA ILE A 203 -0.53 13.03 12.64
C ILE A 203 -1.81 13.85 12.75
N VAL A 204 -2.86 13.32 13.39
CA VAL A 204 -4.11 14.05 13.61
C VAL A 204 -3.89 15.25 14.54
N HIS A 205 -3.08 15.07 15.59
CA HIS A 205 -2.69 16.17 16.47
C HIS A 205 -1.92 17.26 15.71
N ALA A 206 -0.95 16.89 14.89
CA ALA A 206 -0.17 17.81 14.06
C ALA A 206 -1.06 18.63 13.11
N TYR A 207 -1.95 17.97 12.35
CA TYR A 207 -2.87 18.68 11.46
C TYR A 207 -3.80 19.64 12.20
N ARG A 208 -4.34 19.22 13.36
CA ARG A 208 -5.20 20.09 14.18
C ARG A 208 -4.44 21.29 14.72
N ALA A 209 -3.20 21.12 15.15
CA ALA A 209 -2.35 22.21 15.66
C ALA A 209 -1.97 23.23 14.57
N LEU A 210 -1.88 22.78 13.31
CA LEU A 210 -1.55 23.64 12.16
C LEU A 210 -2.78 24.24 11.46
N TRP A 211 -4.00 23.94 11.91
CA TRP A 211 -5.24 24.26 11.18
C TRP A 211 -5.36 25.75 10.82
N ASP A 212 -5.10 26.62 11.80
CA ASP A 212 -5.23 28.07 11.66
C ASP A 212 -3.96 28.76 11.13
N ARG A 213 -2.90 27.99 10.85
CA ARG A 213 -1.63 28.51 10.32
C ARG A 213 -1.61 28.39 8.81
N ALA A 214 -0.99 29.33 8.10
CA ALA A 214 -0.67 29.14 6.69
C ALA A 214 0.43 28.07 6.56
N THR A 215 0.21 27.07 5.70
CA THR A 215 1.17 25.99 5.42
C THR A 215 1.48 25.96 3.93
N ALA A 216 2.76 25.81 3.57
CA ALA A 216 3.16 25.66 2.18
C ALA A 216 2.60 24.37 1.55
N ASP A 217 2.39 24.40 0.23
CA ASP A 217 1.96 23.21 -0.53
C ASP A 217 3.10 22.18 -0.59
N PRO A 218 2.89 20.93 -0.14
CA PRO A 218 3.92 19.89 -0.20
C PRO A 218 4.51 19.69 -1.60
N ALA A 219 3.72 19.83 -2.67
CA ALA A 219 4.24 19.65 -4.03
C ALA A 219 5.21 20.78 -4.43
N GLN A 220 4.92 22.02 -4.04
CA GLN A 220 5.84 23.15 -4.23
C GLN A 220 7.13 22.99 -3.41
N LEU A 221 7.03 22.51 -2.17
CA LEU A 221 8.22 22.24 -1.34
C LEU A 221 9.10 21.17 -1.97
N LEU A 222 8.51 20.06 -2.47
CA LEU A 222 9.26 19.01 -3.16
C LEU A 222 9.90 19.52 -4.46
N MET A 223 9.22 20.38 -5.21
CA MET A 223 9.78 21.03 -6.39
C MET A 223 10.99 21.91 -6.03
N ALA A 224 10.90 22.70 -4.96
CA ALA A 224 12.02 23.52 -4.48
C ALA A 224 13.22 22.66 -4.05
N VAL A 225 12.98 21.54 -3.35
CA VAL A 225 14.01 20.56 -2.99
C VAL A 225 14.66 19.98 -4.24
N GLU A 226 13.87 19.61 -5.25
CA GLU A 226 14.37 19.09 -6.52
C GLU A 226 15.23 20.11 -7.26
N GLU A 227 14.75 21.34 -7.42
CA GLU A 227 15.41 22.36 -8.24
C GLU A 227 16.64 22.96 -7.57
N THR A 228 16.50 23.37 -6.30
CA THR A 228 17.48 24.22 -5.60
C THR A 228 18.20 23.51 -4.46
N ARG A 229 17.74 22.31 -4.05
CA ARG A 229 18.20 21.60 -2.84
C ARG A 229 17.94 22.38 -1.54
N THR A 230 17.10 23.42 -1.58
CA THR A 230 16.64 24.12 -0.38
C THR A 230 15.70 23.20 0.38
N LEU A 231 16.08 22.84 1.61
CA LEU A 231 15.27 21.98 2.46
C LEU A 231 14.29 22.84 3.28
N PRO A 232 13.03 22.42 3.43
CA PRO A 232 12.10 23.03 4.38
C PRO A 232 12.67 23.03 5.80
N GLU A 233 12.58 24.17 6.48
CA GLU A 233 13.14 24.38 7.83
C GLU A 233 12.15 24.01 8.95
N GLU A 234 10.89 23.75 8.60
CA GLU A 234 9.84 23.42 9.56
C GLU A 234 10.21 22.17 10.38
N PRO A 235 9.95 22.19 11.71
CA PRO A 235 10.05 21.00 12.55
C PRO A 235 9.26 19.83 11.95
N LEU A 236 9.69 18.60 12.24
CA LEU A 236 9.12 17.37 11.67
C LEU A 236 7.58 17.37 11.68
N TRP A 237 6.96 17.58 12.85
CA TRP A 237 5.50 17.57 13.02
C TRP A 237 4.79 18.85 12.53
N GLU A 238 5.54 19.83 12.02
CA GLU A 238 5.01 21.02 11.35
C GLU A 238 5.22 20.97 9.83
N ASN A 239 5.98 19.98 9.34
CA ASN A 239 6.43 19.88 7.98
C ASN A 239 5.35 19.27 7.06
N PRO A 240 4.77 20.02 6.10
CA PRO A 240 3.68 19.52 5.27
C PRO A 240 4.06 18.34 4.36
N VAL A 241 5.34 18.23 3.95
CA VAL A 241 5.85 17.10 3.16
C VAL A 241 5.86 15.84 4.01
N TYR A 242 6.38 15.93 5.24
CA TYR A 242 6.38 14.79 6.17
C TYR A 242 4.97 14.34 6.52
N LEU A 243 4.06 15.26 6.85
CA LEU A 243 2.70 14.90 7.22
C LEU A 243 1.97 14.20 6.07
N ARG A 244 2.16 14.65 4.82
CA ARG A 244 1.62 13.96 3.65
C ARG A 244 2.23 12.57 3.47
N ASP A 245 3.55 12.45 3.51
CA ASP A 245 4.26 11.16 3.39
C ASP A 245 3.81 10.16 4.47
N LEU A 246 3.60 10.66 5.70
CA LEU A 246 3.10 9.86 6.81
C LEU A 246 1.65 9.42 6.58
N ALA A 247 0.76 10.31 6.12
CA ALA A 247 -0.62 9.96 5.80
C ALA A 247 -0.69 8.86 4.71
N ASP A 248 0.08 9.03 3.63
CA ASP A 248 0.18 8.05 2.55
C ASP A 248 0.73 6.71 3.07
N SER A 249 1.65 6.72 4.05
CA SER A 249 2.16 5.49 4.67
C SER A 249 1.15 4.76 5.57
N LEU A 250 0.23 5.51 6.20
CA LEU A 250 -0.74 4.96 7.15
C LEU A 250 -2.02 4.48 6.48
N MET A 251 -2.39 5.10 5.36
CA MET A 251 -3.68 4.86 4.70
C MET A 251 -3.54 4.48 3.23
N GLY A 252 -2.41 4.78 2.57
CA GLY A 252 -2.33 4.81 1.11
C GLY A 252 -2.81 6.14 0.52
N ALA A 253 -2.47 6.40 -0.75
CA ALA A 253 -2.67 7.69 -1.40
C ALA A 253 -4.14 8.06 -1.61
N ALA A 254 -5.02 7.11 -1.97
CA ALA A 254 -6.41 7.42 -2.26
C ALA A 254 -7.24 7.59 -0.96
N LEU A 255 -7.04 6.73 0.03
CA LEU A 255 -7.68 6.84 1.35
C LEU A 255 -7.16 8.07 2.13
N ALA A 256 -5.89 8.44 1.99
CA ALA A 256 -5.34 9.65 2.60
C ALA A 256 -5.79 10.96 1.93
N GLU A 257 -6.43 10.90 0.75
CA GLU A 257 -6.77 12.10 -0.02
C GLU A 257 -7.69 13.06 0.76
N ASP A 258 -8.72 12.53 1.43
CA ASP A 258 -9.64 13.34 2.22
C ASP A 258 -8.94 14.00 3.42
N LEU A 259 -7.98 13.31 4.06
CA LEU A 259 -7.19 13.87 5.16
C LEU A 259 -6.25 14.97 4.65
N THR A 260 -5.46 14.68 3.62
CA THR A 260 -4.38 15.55 3.14
C THR A 260 -4.92 16.75 2.36
N VAL A 261 -5.83 16.53 1.42
CA VAL A 261 -6.44 17.62 0.62
C VAL A 261 -7.43 18.42 1.45
N GLY A 262 -8.19 17.77 2.33
CA GLY A 262 -9.07 18.45 3.28
C GLY A 262 -8.30 19.43 4.16
N PHE A 263 -7.15 19.01 4.69
CA PHE A 263 -6.24 19.91 5.40
C PHE A 263 -5.76 21.03 4.48
N GLN A 264 -5.14 20.74 3.33
CA GLN A 264 -4.58 21.75 2.43
C GLN A 264 -5.58 22.82 1.99
N GLN A 265 -6.82 22.43 1.72
CA GLN A 265 -7.89 23.33 1.27
C GLN A 265 -8.64 23.99 2.44
N ARG A 266 -8.30 23.65 3.69
CA ARG A 266 -9.04 24.04 4.89
C ARG A 266 -10.52 23.66 4.81
N ASP A 267 -10.82 22.57 4.12
CA ASP A 267 -12.15 21.96 4.04
C ASP A 267 -12.34 21.05 5.25
N ARG A 268 -13.11 21.56 6.23
CA ARG A 268 -13.31 20.88 7.50
C ARG A 268 -14.05 19.56 7.34
N ASP A 269 -15.07 19.51 6.49
CA ASP A 269 -15.89 18.31 6.31
C ASP A 269 -15.07 17.19 5.64
N ARG A 270 -14.24 17.56 4.66
CA ARG A 270 -13.32 16.63 4.00
C ARG A 270 -12.24 16.13 4.95
N PHE A 271 -11.62 17.03 5.71
CA PHE A 271 -10.63 16.67 6.72
C PHE A 271 -11.19 15.73 7.77
N ASP A 272 -12.38 16.02 8.32
CA ASP A 272 -13.00 15.21 9.35
C ASP A 272 -13.43 13.82 8.83
N ARG A 273 -13.74 13.67 7.52
CA ARG A 273 -13.91 12.34 6.90
C ARG A 273 -12.60 11.56 6.86
N GLY A 274 -11.50 12.20 6.48
CA GLY A 274 -10.17 11.60 6.47
C GLY A 274 -9.73 11.14 7.86
N VAL A 275 -9.96 11.98 8.88
CA VAL A 275 -9.67 11.64 10.28
C VAL A 275 -10.48 10.42 10.73
N ARG A 276 -11.79 10.37 10.46
CA ARG A 276 -12.61 9.20 10.82
C ARG A 276 -12.14 7.91 10.15
N MET A 277 -11.70 7.99 8.89
CA MET A 277 -11.15 6.81 8.20
C MET A 277 -9.84 6.34 8.84
N LEU A 278 -8.94 7.26 9.20
CA LEU A 278 -7.70 6.92 9.90
C LEU A 278 -7.96 6.33 11.30
N GLU A 279 -8.91 6.91 12.04
CA GLU A 279 -9.33 6.41 13.35
C GLU A 279 -9.91 5.00 13.23
N HIS A 280 -10.77 4.74 12.22
CA HIS A 280 -11.32 3.40 11.94
C HIS A 280 -10.24 2.37 11.63
N MET A 281 -9.27 2.69 10.77
CA MET A 281 -8.12 1.80 10.51
C MET A 281 -7.28 1.58 11.78
N GLY A 282 -7.12 2.61 12.61
CA GLY A 282 -6.49 2.52 13.93
C GLY A 282 -7.23 1.58 14.88
N GLU A 283 -8.55 1.65 14.93
CA GLU A 283 -9.38 0.73 15.72
C GLU A 283 -9.22 -0.72 15.24
N GLN A 284 -9.18 -0.95 13.92
CA GLN A 284 -8.93 -2.28 13.36
C GLN A 284 -7.53 -2.82 13.73
N VAL A 285 -6.49 -1.97 13.66
CA VAL A 285 -5.14 -2.35 14.09
C VAL A 285 -5.09 -2.64 15.58
N CYS A 286 -5.77 -1.83 16.41
CA CYS A 286 -5.85 -2.04 17.85
C CYS A 286 -6.62 -3.31 18.24
N ALA A 287 -7.64 -3.68 17.47
CA ALA A 287 -8.44 -4.88 17.72
C ALA A 287 -7.71 -6.16 17.33
N MET A 288 -6.85 -6.10 16.30
CA MET A 288 -6.16 -7.27 15.74
C MET A 288 -4.65 -7.00 15.56
N ASN A 289 -4.27 -6.38 14.44
CA ASN A 289 -2.91 -5.94 14.11
C ASN A 289 -2.88 -5.39 12.67
N VAL A 290 -1.77 -4.75 12.29
CA VAL A 290 -1.57 -4.18 10.94
C VAL A 290 -1.48 -5.24 9.84
N LEU A 291 -1.16 -6.50 10.16
CA LEU A 291 -1.17 -7.61 9.19
C LEU A 291 -2.60 -8.09 8.89
N MET A 292 -3.53 -7.96 9.82
CA MET A 292 -4.94 -8.32 9.61
C MET A 292 -5.76 -7.18 8.99
N LEU A 293 -5.26 -5.94 9.06
CA LEU A 293 -5.92 -4.75 8.54
C LEU A 293 -6.42 -4.92 7.09
N PRO A 294 -5.65 -5.44 6.12
CA PRO A 294 -6.16 -5.61 4.75
C PRO A 294 -7.30 -6.62 4.63
N ILE A 295 -7.33 -7.67 5.46
CA ILE A 295 -8.42 -8.65 5.45
C ILE A 295 -9.71 -7.98 5.93
N MET A 296 -9.64 -7.27 7.06
CA MET A 296 -10.78 -6.56 7.65
C MET A 296 -11.30 -5.45 6.73
N ALA A 297 -10.39 -4.66 6.18
CA ALA A 297 -10.72 -3.56 5.30
C ALA A 297 -11.35 -4.06 3.99
N ILE A 298 -10.79 -5.12 3.37
CA ILE A 298 -11.36 -5.67 2.14
C ILE A 298 -12.73 -6.31 2.39
N ASP A 299 -12.93 -7.03 3.50
CA ASP A 299 -14.23 -7.62 3.84
C ASP A 299 -15.33 -6.54 3.94
N GLU A 300 -15.02 -5.39 4.56
CA GLU A 300 -15.96 -4.27 4.68
C GLU A 300 -16.18 -3.53 3.35
N TRP A 301 -15.14 -3.43 2.52
CA TRP A 301 -15.09 -2.55 1.36
C TRP A 301 -15.30 -3.26 0.02
N GLU A 302 -15.28 -4.58 -0.01
CA GLU A 302 -15.50 -5.34 -1.23
C GLU A 302 -16.91 -5.05 -1.76
N PRO A 303 -17.03 -4.58 -3.01
CA PRO A 303 -18.34 -4.37 -3.60
C PRO A 303 -19.09 -5.70 -3.73
N ASP A 304 -20.40 -5.71 -3.44
CA ASP A 304 -21.25 -6.82 -3.88
C ASP A 304 -21.25 -6.86 -5.42
N TRP A 305 -20.40 -7.72 -5.98
CA TRP A 305 -20.19 -7.83 -7.41
C TRP A 305 -21.46 -8.27 -8.15
N ASN A 306 -22.37 -9.00 -7.50
CA ASN A 306 -23.66 -9.39 -8.08
C ASN A 306 -24.58 -8.17 -8.20
N ALA A 307 -24.70 -7.38 -7.13
CA ALA A 307 -25.46 -6.13 -7.17
C ALA A 307 -24.83 -5.10 -8.12
N VAL A 308 -23.50 -5.03 -8.18
CA VAL A 308 -22.76 -4.16 -9.09
C VAL A 308 -22.94 -4.62 -10.54
N ALA A 309 -22.96 -5.93 -10.82
CA ALA A 309 -23.21 -6.49 -12.14
C ALA A 309 -24.60 -6.12 -12.69
N ALA A 310 -25.61 -6.04 -11.81
CA ALA A 310 -26.96 -5.60 -12.16
C ALA A 310 -27.05 -4.10 -12.50
N ARG A 311 -26.02 -3.30 -12.16
CA ARG A 311 -25.96 -1.86 -12.48
C ARG A 311 -25.35 -1.60 -13.86
N GLY A 312 -25.54 -0.37 -14.35
CA GLY A 312 -24.93 0.10 -15.61
C GLY A 312 -23.40 0.08 -15.59
N TYR A 313 -22.78 -0.01 -16.77
CA TYR A 313 -21.31 -0.09 -16.91
C TYR A 313 -20.54 1.03 -16.23
N LYS A 314 -21.09 2.25 -16.20
CA LYS A 314 -20.48 3.39 -15.50
C LYS A 314 -20.31 3.09 -14.00
N ALA A 315 -21.37 2.61 -13.35
CA ALA A 315 -21.32 2.27 -11.92
C ALA A 315 -20.35 1.11 -11.65
N ARG A 316 -20.33 0.10 -12.52
CA ARG A 316 -19.36 -1.01 -12.45
C ARG A 316 -17.92 -0.52 -12.54
N THR A 317 -17.62 0.34 -13.50
CA THR A 317 -16.27 0.90 -13.65
C THR A 317 -15.87 1.73 -12.43
N THR A 318 -16.77 2.56 -11.90
CA THR A 318 -16.48 3.36 -10.69
C THR A 318 -16.18 2.47 -9.48
N GLN A 319 -17.01 1.45 -9.22
CA GLN A 319 -16.82 0.54 -8.09
C GLN A 319 -15.55 -0.30 -8.25
N TRP A 320 -15.28 -0.79 -9.47
CA TRP A 320 -14.07 -1.54 -9.75
C TRP A 320 -12.80 -0.71 -9.54
N ARG A 321 -12.77 0.54 -10.03
CA ARG A 321 -11.63 1.43 -9.80
C ARG A 321 -11.40 1.71 -8.32
N ALA A 322 -12.47 2.06 -7.59
CA ALA A 322 -12.39 2.30 -6.16
C ALA A 322 -11.86 1.08 -5.39
N PHE A 323 -12.26 -0.13 -5.77
CA PHE A 323 -11.72 -1.35 -5.19
C PHE A 323 -10.23 -1.53 -5.50
N CYS A 324 -9.81 -1.31 -6.75
CA CYS A 324 -8.40 -1.39 -7.11
C CYS A 324 -7.53 -0.37 -6.35
N ASP A 325 -8.02 0.86 -6.20
CA ASP A 325 -7.29 1.92 -5.48
C ASP A 325 -7.16 1.55 -3.98
N ARG A 326 -8.20 0.97 -3.37
CA ARG A 326 -8.13 0.44 -1.99
C ARG A 326 -7.10 -0.68 -1.84
N CYS A 327 -6.97 -1.57 -2.82
CA CYS A 327 -5.94 -2.60 -2.79
C CYS A 327 -4.53 -2.01 -2.87
N ASP A 328 -4.32 -0.97 -3.68
CA ASP A 328 -3.02 -0.28 -3.79
C ASP A 328 -2.66 0.45 -2.50
N ASP A 329 -3.66 1.06 -1.87
CA ASP A 329 -3.53 1.75 -0.60
C ASP A 329 -3.12 0.78 0.52
N LEU A 330 -3.84 -0.34 0.66
CA LEU A 330 -3.50 -1.38 1.63
C LEU A 330 -2.14 -2.02 1.34
N ALA A 331 -1.76 -2.16 0.07
CA ALA A 331 -0.42 -2.60 -0.31
C ALA A 331 0.66 -1.62 0.16
N THR A 332 0.40 -0.31 0.08
CA THR A 332 1.29 0.74 0.57
C THR A 332 1.45 0.67 2.09
N VAL A 333 0.34 0.49 2.82
CA VAL A 333 0.36 0.32 4.28
C VAL A 333 1.20 -0.90 4.67
N VAL A 334 0.94 -2.06 4.07
CA VAL A 334 1.71 -3.28 4.35
C VAL A 334 3.20 -3.11 4.01
N LEU A 335 3.50 -2.48 2.87
CA LEU A 335 4.88 -2.30 2.41
C LEU A 335 5.69 -1.39 3.33
N THR A 336 5.06 -0.37 3.91
CA THR A 336 5.70 0.63 4.76
C THR A 336 5.72 0.23 6.23
N GLN A 337 4.62 -0.29 6.77
CA GLN A 337 4.46 -0.55 8.20
C GLN A 337 5.11 -1.87 8.63
N LEU A 338 5.14 -2.87 7.75
CA LEU A 338 5.78 -4.17 8.03
C LEU A 338 7.24 -4.24 7.55
N GLN A 339 7.84 -3.10 7.17
CA GLN A 339 9.25 -3.06 6.81
C GLN A 339 10.12 -3.51 7.99
N GLY A 340 11.04 -4.45 7.74
CA GLY A 340 11.89 -5.03 8.78
C GLY A 340 11.23 -6.14 9.61
N GLN A 341 9.94 -6.44 9.39
CA GLN A 341 9.27 -7.58 10.00
C GLN A 341 9.38 -8.80 9.11
N GLY A 342 10.17 -9.80 9.54
CA GLY A 342 10.40 -11.03 8.79
C GLY A 342 11.10 -10.84 7.44
N GLU A 343 11.73 -11.90 6.92
CA GLU A 343 12.44 -11.81 5.64
C GLU A 343 11.42 -11.73 4.48
N GLY A 344 11.25 -10.53 3.92
CA GLY A 344 10.45 -10.30 2.71
C GLY A 344 8.93 -10.45 2.87
N LEU A 345 8.40 -10.55 4.10
CA LEU A 345 6.96 -10.68 4.36
C LEU A 345 6.16 -9.52 3.75
N HIS A 346 6.52 -8.28 4.09
CA HIS A 346 5.91 -7.06 3.57
C HIS A 346 5.89 -7.00 2.03
N VAL A 347 6.96 -7.44 1.36
CA VAL A 347 7.05 -7.48 -0.12
C VAL A 347 6.05 -8.47 -0.71
N ARG A 348 5.98 -9.69 -0.16
CA ARG A 348 5.05 -10.73 -0.63
C ARG A 348 3.60 -10.34 -0.38
N ALA A 349 3.31 -9.84 0.82
CA ALA A 349 1.98 -9.42 1.24
C ALA A 349 1.47 -8.24 0.40
N ALA A 350 2.30 -7.21 0.19
CA ALA A 350 1.95 -6.09 -0.70
C ALA A 350 1.74 -6.56 -2.16
N ALA A 351 2.56 -7.48 -2.66
CA ALA A 351 2.38 -8.01 -4.02
C ALA A 351 1.07 -8.78 -4.20
N SER A 352 0.60 -9.52 -3.18
CA SER A 352 -0.71 -10.19 -3.22
C SER A 352 -1.87 -9.18 -3.31
N LEU A 353 -1.77 -8.06 -2.58
CA LEU A 353 -2.76 -6.99 -2.61
C LEU A 353 -2.78 -6.25 -3.96
N LEU A 354 -1.62 -5.93 -4.53
CA LEU A 354 -1.54 -5.31 -5.87
C LEU A 354 -2.09 -6.21 -6.99
N LYS A 355 -2.07 -7.53 -6.77
CA LYS A 355 -2.71 -8.52 -7.64
C LYS A 355 -4.23 -8.61 -7.43
N GLN A 356 -4.76 -7.94 -6.40
CA GLN A 356 -6.16 -8.00 -5.99
C GLN A 356 -6.58 -9.42 -5.60
N SER A 357 -5.66 -10.17 -4.98
CA SER A 357 -5.86 -11.56 -4.56
C SER A 357 -5.87 -11.65 -3.04
N LEU A 358 -7.05 -11.46 -2.45
CA LEU A 358 -7.26 -11.69 -1.01
C LEU A 358 -6.89 -13.13 -0.59
N PRO A 359 -7.22 -14.19 -1.36
CA PRO A 359 -6.79 -15.55 -0.99
C PRO A 359 -5.27 -15.70 -0.86
N GLU A 360 -4.49 -15.16 -1.81
CA GLU A 360 -3.02 -15.17 -1.72
C GLU A 360 -2.48 -14.32 -0.57
N TYR A 361 -3.23 -13.31 -0.12
CA TYR A 361 -2.89 -12.56 1.08
C TYR A 361 -3.18 -13.38 2.34
N CYS A 362 -4.36 -13.99 2.43
CA CYS A 362 -4.76 -14.82 3.57
C CYS A 362 -3.84 -16.03 3.77
N GLU A 363 -3.40 -16.68 2.68
CA GLU A 363 -2.39 -17.76 2.73
C GLU A 363 -1.07 -17.33 3.37
N LEU A 364 -0.75 -16.03 3.35
CA LEU A 364 0.44 -15.47 4.00
C LEU A 364 0.15 -15.04 5.44
N ALA A 365 -0.97 -14.36 5.66
CA ALA A 365 -1.28 -13.69 6.91
C ALA A 365 -1.86 -14.62 7.98
N LEU A 366 -2.83 -15.49 7.62
CA LEU A 366 -3.55 -16.32 8.57
C LEU A 366 -2.65 -17.29 9.34
N PRO A 367 -1.68 -18.01 8.70
CA PRO A 367 -0.83 -18.92 9.45
C PRO A 367 0.03 -18.23 10.53
N LEU A 368 0.45 -16.98 10.29
CA LEU A 368 1.21 -16.19 11.27
C LEU A 368 0.33 -15.76 12.44
N PHE A 369 -0.96 -15.52 12.18
CA PHE A 369 -1.94 -15.19 13.20
C PHE A 369 -2.36 -16.42 14.01
N GLU A 370 -2.60 -17.56 13.36
CA GLU A 370 -2.97 -18.83 13.99
C GLU A 370 -1.87 -19.36 14.91
N GLN A 371 -0.61 -19.34 14.46
CA GLN A 371 0.55 -19.72 15.29
C GLN A 371 0.63 -18.90 16.57
N GLU A 372 0.21 -17.63 16.52
CA GLU A 372 0.21 -16.78 17.69
C GLU A 372 -0.91 -17.15 18.67
N ILE A 373 -2.12 -17.40 18.16
CA ILE A 373 -3.23 -17.87 18.99
C ILE A 373 -2.83 -19.15 19.73
N GLU A 374 -2.24 -20.11 19.02
CA GLU A 374 -1.76 -21.36 19.63
C GLU A 374 -0.68 -21.10 20.69
N ARG A 375 0.28 -20.19 20.42
CA ARG A 375 1.33 -19.80 21.37
C ARG A 375 0.75 -19.18 22.65
N LEU A 376 -0.28 -18.34 22.53
CA LEU A 376 -0.93 -17.70 23.66
C LEU A 376 -1.76 -18.71 24.48
N ALA A 377 -2.54 -19.56 23.80
CA ALA A 377 -3.32 -20.62 24.45
C ALA A 377 -2.42 -21.59 25.24
N GLY A 378 -1.26 -21.96 24.69
CA GLY A 378 -0.28 -22.81 25.39
C GLY A 378 0.34 -22.16 26.63
N ARG A 379 0.50 -20.82 26.65
CA ARG A 379 0.98 -20.08 27.83
C ARG A 379 -0.04 -20.06 28.95
N GLU A 380 -1.32 -19.85 28.63
CA GLU A 380 -2.39 -19.88 29.61
C GLU A 380 -2.53 -21.27 30.26
N GLN A 381 -2.43 -22.34 29.45
CA GLN A 381 -2.44 -23.71 29.93
C GLN A 381 -1.24 -23.99 30.86
N GLY A 382 -0.02 -23.60 30.46
CA GLY A 382 1.17 -23.77 31.30
C GLY A 382 1.13 -22.96 32.61
N ALA A 383 0.54 -21.76 32.59
CA ALA A 383 0.34 -20.94 33.80
C ALA A 383 -0.73 -21.55 34.74
N ALA A 384 -1.79 -22.14 34.18
CA ALA A 384 -2.80 -22.87 34.94
C ALA A 384 -2.22 -24.14 35.60
N GLU A 385 -1.38 -24.89 34.89
CA GLU A 385 -0.71 -26.08 35.43
C GLU A 385 0.33 -25.73 36.50
N ALA A 386 1.12 -24.67 36.31
CA ALA A 386 2.09 -24.20 37.29
C ALA A 386 1.41 -23.71 38.59
N SER A 387 0.27 -23.01 38.48
CA SER A 387 -0.50 -22.58 39.64
C SER A 387 -1.23 -23.72 40.35
N ALA A 388 -1.61 -24.79 39.64
CA ALA A 388 -2.12 -26.02 40.23
C ALA A 388 -1.03 -26.83 40.96
N GLY A 389 0.19 -26.88 40.43
CA GLY A 389 1.34 -27.55 41.04
C GLY A 389 1.81 -26.91 42.36
N VAL A 390 1.70 -25.58 42.49
CA VAL A 390 2.05 -24.86 43.73
C VAL A 390 1.05 -25.13 44.87
N ARG A 391 -0.22 -25.41 44.58
CA ARG A 391 -1.21 -25.82 45.62
C ARG A 391 -1.05 -27.28 46.07
N GLY A 392 -0.30 -28.10 45.34
CA GLY A 392 -0.07 -29.51 45.67
C GLY A 392 0.98 -29.76 46.76
N HIS A 393 1.81 -28.77 47.11
CA HIS A 393 2.95 -28.95 48.02
C HIS A 393 2.76 -28.41 49.45
N GLU A 394 1.65 -27.75 49.77
CA GLU A 394 1.40 -27.21 51.13
C GLU A 394 0.57 -28.12 52.06
N ARG A 395 0.44 -29.43 51.77
CA ARG A 395 -0.27 -30.38 52.64
C ARG A 395 0.45 -31.70 52.86
N GLU A 396 1.68 -31.67 53.39
CA GLU A 396 2.20 -32.78 54.19
C GLU A 396 2.96 -32.23 55.40
N GLY A 397 2.20 -31.87 56.44
CA GLY A 397 2.73 -31.41 57.72
C GLY A 397 1.88 -31.94 58.87
N GLY A 398 2.34 -33.03 59.48
CA GLY A 398 2.14 -33.31 60.91
C GLY A 398 0.91 -34.10 61.32
N ALA A 399 1.00 -35.43 61.30
CA ALA A 399 0.29 -36.27 62.27
C ALA A 399 1.28 -36.63 63.40
N VAL A 400 1.20 -35.89 64.50
CA VAL A 400 1.89 -36.25 65.75
C VAL A 400 1.13 -37.43 66.38
N HIS A 401 1.72 -38.62 66.33
CA HIS A 401 1.27 -39.75 67.14
C HIS A 401 1.95 -39.66 68.51
N VAL A 402 1.16 -39.39 69.54
CA VAL A 402 1.53 -39.59 70.94
C VAL A 402 1.20 -41.04 71.28
N ASP A 403 2.18 -41.80 71.76
CA ASP A 403 1.97 -43.12 72.35
C ASP A 403 2.49 -43.10 73.80
N MET A 404 1.62 -43.44 74.74
CA MET A 404 1.90 -43.62 76.16
C MET A 404 1.75 -45.10 76.53
N ALA A 405 2.82 -45.68 77.09
CA ALA A 405 2.93 -46.84 78.00
C ALA A 405 4.23 -47.61 77.65
N ALA A 406 5.13 -48.00 78.56
CA ALA A 406 5.13 -48.08 80.02
C ALA A 406 6.55 -47.85 80.55
#